data_AF-A0A7S4CPW2-F1
#
_entry.id   AF-A0A7S4CPW2-F1
#
_cell.length_a   1.000
_cell.length_b   1.000
_cell.length_c   1.000
_cell.angle_alpha   90.00
_cell.angle_beta   90.00
_cell.angle_gamma   90.00
#
_symmetry.space_group_name_H-M   'P 1'
#
loop_
_entity.id
_entity.type
_entity.pdbx_description
1 polymer ?
#
loop_
_entity_poly.entity_id
_entity_poly.type
_entity_poly.pdbx_seq_one_letter_code
_entity_poly.pdbx_strand_id
1 'polypeptide(L)'
;TRLRNSYSIKRVDIYVSDSKQTKYPKEIDVFYSNKEIKDINELKLRTFTWRKAGTIRLEKNQPKASLDLSVPVTCSNLKLHFESLYEDLQLMANETLLCPSCSQVITDRHGQCLNCEYENAYQ
;
A
#
# COMPACT_ATOMS: atom_id res chain seq x y z
N THR A 1 -9.11 10.55 -1.44
CA THR A 1 -9.98 10.97 -0.33
C THR A 1 -10.34 12.43 -0.44
N ARG A 2 -11.61 12.75 -0.15
CA ARG A 2 -12.11 14.12 0.02
C ARG A 2 -11.86 14.58 1.46
N LEU A 3 -11.39 15.80 1.63
CA LEU A 3 -11.29 16.44 2.95
C LEU A 3 -12.60 17.14 3.28
N ARG A 4 -12.89 17.31 4.58
CA ARG A 4 -14.13 17.98 5.01
C ARG A 4 -14.21 19.43 4.52
N ASN A 5 -13.08 20.13 4.54
CA ASN A 5 -12.90 21.52 4.12
C ASN A 5 -11.63 21.62 3.25
N SER A 6 -11.40 22.81 2.69
CA SER A 6 -10.10 23.18 2.13
C SER A 6 -9.11 23.52 3.25
N TYR A 7 -7.91 22.96 3.18
CA TYR A 7 -6.84 23.17 4.14
C TYR A 7 -5.57 23.63 3.43
N SER A 8 -4.81 24.52 4.09
CA SER A 8 -3.44 24.83 3.69
C SER A 8 -2.50 23.92 4.46
N ILE A 9 -1.81 23.02 3.76
CA ILE A 9 -0.90 22.04 4.37
C ILE A 9 0.55 22.38 4.04
N LYS A 10 1.44 22.17 5.02
CA LYS A 10 2.90 22.34 4.86
C LYS A 10 3.69 21.06 5.17
N ARG A 11 3.10 20.14 5.93
CA ARG A 11 3.69 18.86 6.29
C ARG A 11 2.65 17.75 6.18
N VAL A 12 3.08 16.57 5.76
CA VAL A 12 2.30 15.34 5.77
C VAL A 12 3.08 14.30 6.54
N ASP A 13 2.51 13.83 7.65
CA ASP A 13 3.08 12.75 8.48
C ASP A 13 2.31 11.45 8.21
N ILE A 14 3.03 10.37 7.95
CA ILE A 14 2.48 9.03 7.73
C ILE A 14 2.95 8.11 8.84
N TYR A 15 2.02 7.29 9.34
CA TYR A 15 2.30 6.17 10.23
C TYR A 15 1.71 4.89 9.65
N VAL A 16 2.56 3.88 9.43
CA VAL A 16 2.20 2.56 8.94
C VAL A 16 2.15 1.60 10.12
N SER A 17 0.95 1.23 10.56
CA SER A 17 0.72 0.41 11.76
C SER A 17 0.56 -1.08 11.49
N ASP A 18 0.14 -1.47 10.28
CA ASP A 18 -0.24 -2.85 9.94
C ASP A 18 0.20 -3.19 8.51
N SER A 19 1.52 -3.20 8.30
CA SER A 19 2.11 -3.81 7.12
C SER A 19 2.23 -5.31 7.37
N LYS A 20 1.64 -6.15 6.51
CA LYS A 20 1.99 -7.58 6.46
C LYS A 20 3.52 -7.68 6.45
N GLN A 21 4.12 -8.51 7.31
CA GLN A 21 5.59 -8.60 7.42
C GLN A 21 6.28 -8.85 6.06
N THR A 22 5.56 -9.45 5.12
CA THR A 22 6.01 -9.75 3.77
C THR A 22 5.98 -8.58 2.79
N LYS A 23 5.21 -7.51 3.04
CA LYS A 23 5.10 -6.32 2.17
C LYS A 23 5.04 -5.02 2.96
N TYR A 24 6.04 -4.18 2.77
CA TYR A 24 6.17 -2.89 3.47
C TYR A 24 6.31 -1.74 2.48
N PRO A 25 5.61 -0.60 2.62
CA PRO A 25 5.74 0.51 1.68
C PRO A 25 7.11 1.18 1.75
N LYS A 26 7.76 1.36 0.59
CA LYS A 26 9.05 2.04 0.48
C LYS A 26 8.87 3.49 0.06
N GLU A 27 8.08 3.73 -0.99
CA GLU A 27 7.80 5.06 -1.50
C GLU A 27 6.30 5.28 -1.61
N ILE A 28 5.83 6.40 -1.05
CA ILE A 28 4.44 6.84 -1.09
C ILE A 28 4.39 8.22 -1.72
N ASP A 29 3.80 8.29 -2.90
CA ASP A 29 3.52 9.55 -3.56
C ASP A 29 2.28 10.23 -2.95
N VAL A 30 2.46 11.49 -2.58
CA VAL A 30 1.38 12.33 -2.07
C VAL A 30 0.89 13.23 -3.20
N PHE A 31 -0.38 13.08 -3.56
CA PHE A 31 -1.08 13.91 -4.52
C PHE A 31 -2.19 14.72 -3.86
N TYR A 32 -2.43 15.91 -4.39
CA TYR A 32 -3.48 16.81 -3.92
C TYR A 32 -4.25 17.43 -5.08
N SER A 33 -5.43 17.97 -4.74
CA SER A 33 -6.23 18.83 -5.61
C SER A 33 -7.02 19.81 -4.75
N ASN A 34 -7.17 21.05 -5.21
CA ASN A 34 -8.02 22.07 -4.59
C ASN A 34 -9.43 22.13 -5.21
N LYS A 35 -9.73 21.24 -6.17
CA LYS A 35 -11.02 21.21 -6.84
C LYS A 35 -12.13 20.77 -5.87
N GLU A 36 -13.17 21.60 -5.72
CA GLU A 36 -14.37 21.18 -5.01
C GLU A 36 -15.09 20.09 -5.81
N ILE A 37 -15.53 19.05 -5.10
CA ILE A 37 -16.23 17.90 -5.68
C ILE A 37 -17.57 17.71 -5.00
N LYS A 38 -18.60 17.43 -5.80
CA LYS A 38 -19.95 17.15 -5.30
C LYS A 38 -20.09 15.67 -4.99
N ASP A 39 -19.52 14.83 -5.85
CA ASP A 39 -19.52 13.38 -5.72
C ASP A 39 -18.07 12.85 -5.56
N ILE A 40 -17.90 11.90 -4.64
CA ILE A 40 -16.62 11.21 -4.42
C ILE A 40 -16.15 10.43 -5.66
N ASN A 41 -17.08 10.02 -6.53
CA ASN A 41 -16.78 9.31 -7.76
C ASN A 41 -16.01 10.19 -8.77
N GLU A 42 -16.12 11.53 -8.68
CA GLU A 42 -15.34 12.46 -9.51
C GLU A 42 -13.82 12.24 -9.37
N LEU A 43 -13.35 11.83 -8.20
CA LEU A 43 -11.93 11.57 -7.93
C LEU A 43 -11.34 10.41 -8.74
N LYS A 44 -12.21 9.51 -9.24
CA LYS A 44 -11.84 8.33 -10.03
C LYS A 44 -11.83 8.62 -11.53
N LEU A 45 -12.37 9.76 -11.96
CA LEU A 45 -12.43 10.12 -13.37
C LEU A 45 -11.02 10.38 -13.91
N ARG A 46 -10.77 9.93 -15.14
CA ARG A 46 -9.50 10.20 -15.85
C ARG A 46 -9.24 11.70 -16.05
N THR A 47 -10.31 12.49 -16.12
CA THR A 47 -10.27 13.95 -16.27
C THR A 47 -9.97 14.68 -14.96
N PHE A 48 -9.96 13.99 -13.82
CA PHE A 48 -9.66 14.63 -12.55
C PHE A 48 -8.15 14.86 -12.39
N THR A 49 -7.76 16.13 -12.35
CA THR A 49 -6.36 16.53 -12.27
C THR A 49 -5.83 16.39 -10.84
N TRP A 50 -4.84 15.52 -10.67
CA TRP A 50 -4.05 15.38 -9.46
C TRP A 50 -2.71 16.10 -9.63
N ARG A 51 -2.27 16.85 -8.62
CA ARG A 51 -0.93 17.46 -8.58
C ARG A 51 -0.08 16.70 -7.55
N LYS A 52 1.14 16.34 -7.89
CA LYS A 52 2.07 15.69 -6.94
C LYS A 52 2.63 16.74 -5.99
N ALA A 53 2.48 16.53 -4.69
CA ALA A 53 3.11 17.35 -3.64
C ALA A 53 4.55 16.90 -3.38
N GLY A 54 4.79 15.58 -3.42
CA GLY A 54 6.10 14.99 -3.19
C GLY A 54 6.00 13.48 -2.98
N THR A 55 7.12 12.89 -2.60
CA THR A 55 7.24 11.45 -2.31
C THR A 55 7.78 11.29 -0.90
N ILE A 56 7.08 10.51 -0.08
CA ILE A 56 7.53 10.07 1.24
C ILE A 56 8.32 8.78 1.05
N ARG A 57 9.53 8.74 1.58
CA ARG A 57 10.34 7.52 1.63
C ARG A 57 10.32 6.98 3.05
N LEU A 58 9.98 5.70 3.18
CA LEU A 58 10.07 4.98 4.44
C LEU A 58 11.25 4.02 4.37
N GLU A 59 12.05 4.01 5.42
CA GLU A 59 13.12 3.04 5.59
C GLU A 59 12.56 1.71 6.14
N LYS A 60 13.24 0.59 5.86
CA LYS A 60 12.85 -0.72 6.40
C LYS A 60 12.83 -0.63 7.94
N ASN A 61 11.74 -1.11 8.55
CA ASN A 61 11.48 -1.06 10.00
C ASN A 61 11.21 0.35 10.60
N GLN A 62 11.06 1.40 9.79
CA GLN A 62 10.64 2.72 10.29
C GLN A 62 9.17 3.00 9.94
N PRO A 63 8.22 2.83 10.87
CA PRO A 63 6.79 2.97 10.59
C PRO A 63 6.34 4.42 10.39
N LYS A 64 7.20 5.40 10.65
CA LYS A 64 6.88 6.84 10.58
C LYS A 64 7.78 7.53 9.59
N ALA A 65 7.19 8.37 8.74
CA ALA A 65 7.92 9.25 7.85
C ALA A 65 7.10 10.52 7.59
N SER A 66 7.78 11.59 7.20
CA SER A 66 7.18 12.90 7.01
C SER A 66 7.63 13.50 5.67
N LEU A 67 6.74 14.25 5.03
CA LEU A 67 7.04 15.09 3.88
C LEU A 67 6.83 16.55 4.26
N ASP A 68 7.91 17.32 4.22
CA ASP A 68 7.89 18.77 4.36
C ASP A 68 7.81 19.44 2.99
N LEU A 69 6.84 20.34 2.83
CA LEU A 69 6.62 21.09 1.60
C LEU A 69 7.29 22.46 1.71
N SER A 70 8.07 22.82 0.68
CA SER A 70 8.78 24.10 0.63
C SER A 70 7.82 25.30 0.68
N VAL A 71 6.62 25.14 0.15
CA VAL A 71 5.55 26.14 0.16
C VAL A 71 4.24 25.47 0.59
N PRO A 72 3.43 26.10 1.44
CA PRO A 72 2.11 25.59 1.77
C PRO A 72 1.24 25.44 0.53
N VAL A 73 0.50 24.34 0.44
CA VAL A 73 -0.43 24.07 -0.66
C VAL A 73 -1.84 23.95 -0.12
N THR A 74 -2.77 24.63 -0.78
CA THR A 74 -4.19 24.51 -0.49
C THR A 74 -4.75 23.27 -1.17
N CYS A 75 -5.38 22.38 -0.39
CA CYS A 75 -6.00 21.18 -0.89
C CYS A 75 -7.36 20.92 -0.22
N SER A 76 -8.30 20.41 -1.00
CA SER A 76 -9.59 19.87 -0.56
C SER A 76 -9.69 18.37 -0.81
N ASN A 77 -8.72 17.80 -1.53
CA ASN A 77 -8.61 16.36 -1.79
C ASN A 77 -7.15 15.92 -1.68
N LEU A 78 -6.96 14.70 -1.16
CA LEU A 78 -5.66 14.03 -1.06
C LEU A 78 -5.74 12.63 -1.63
N LYS A 79 -4.65 12.17 -2.23
CA LYS A 79 -4.46 10.79 -2.68
C LYS A 79 -3.05 10.36 -2.31
N LEU A 80 -2.96 9.25 -1.59
CA LEU A 80 -1.71 8.56 -1.34
C LEU A 80 -1.60 7.42 -2.37
N HIS A 81 -0.47 7.33 -3.04
CA HIS A 81 -0.18 6.27 -4.01
C HIS A 81 1.08 5.55 -3.57
N PHE A 82 0.98 4.24 -3.33
CA PHE A 82 2.12 3.40 -3.01
C PHE A 82 2.86 3.10 -4.30
N GLU A 83 4.02 3.72 -4.50
CA GLU A 83 4.80 3.62 -5.74
C GLU A 83 5.65 2.35 -5.73
N SER A 84 6.29 2.07 -4.60
CA SER A 84 7.11 0.88 -4.43
C SER A 84 7.01 0.31 -3.01
N LEU A 85 7.23 -1.00 -2.92
CA LEU A 85 7.17 -1.78 -1.69
C LEU A 85 8.49 -2.53 -1.51
N TYR A 86 8.93 -2.70 -0.26
CA TYR A 86 9.84 -3.77 0.10
C TYR A 86 9.06 -5.07 0.17
N GLU A 87 9.60 -6.10 -0.47
CA GLU A 87 9.09 -7.47 -0.43
C GLU A 87 10.16 -8.35 0.22
N ASP A 88 9.80 -9.05 1.29
CA ASP A 88 10.71 -9.96 1.96
C ASP A 88 10.54 -11.37 1.39
N LEU A 89 11.25 -11.63 0.28
CA LEU A 89 11.12 -12.87 -0.50
C LEU A 89 11.38 -14.13 0.34
N GLN A 90 12.23 -14.06 1.37
CA GLN A 90 12.50 -15.18 2.26
C GLN A 90 11.31 -15.49 3.18
N LEU A 91 10.66 -14.46 3.73
CA LEU A 91 9.43 -14.64 4.52
C LEU A 91 8.25 -15.07 3.65
N MET A 92 8.15 -14.57 2.43
CA MET A 92 7.15 -15.01 1.45
C MET A 92 7.36 -16.48 1.04
N ALA A 93 8.61 -16.94 0.97
CA ALA A 93 8.94 -18.35 0.74
C ALA A 93 8.67 -19.23 1.98
N ASN A 94 8.62 -18.67 3.19
CA ASN A 94 8.14 -19.40 4.37
C ASN A 94 6.61 -19.46 4.47
N GLU A 95 5.88 -18.66 3.69
CA GLU A 95 4.43 -18.84 3.48
C GLU A 95 4.13 -19.95 2.47
N THR A 96 5.15 -20.61 1.89
CA THR A 96 4.92 -21.75 1.02
C THR A 96 4.52 -22.97 1.84
N LEU A 97 3.28 -23.39 1.67
CA LEU A 97 2.74 -24.62 2.25
C LEU A 97 3.58 -25.80 1.76
N LEU A 98 4.25 -26.50 2.67
CA LEU A 98 4.89 -27.78 2.35
C LEU A 98 3.87 -28.89 2.59
N CYS A 99 3.78 -29.84 1.66
CA CYS A 99 2.94 -31.01 1.85
C CYS A 99 3.50 -31.86 3.00
N PRO A 100 2.73 -32.18 4.05
CA PRO A 100 3.23 -32.96 5.18
C PRO A 100 3.61 -34.39 4.80
N SER A 101 3.01 -34.97 3.74
CA SER A 101 3.30 -36.34 3.30
C SER A 101 4.55 -36.47 2.45
N CYS A 102 4.90 -35.48 1.62
CA CYS A 102 6.02 -35.59 0.69
C CYS A 102 7.04 -34.45 0.76
N SER A 103 6.82 -33.47 1.66
CA SER A 103 7.64 -32.25 1.82
C SER A 103 7.79 -31.41 0.54
N GLN A 104 6.99 -31.67 -0.50
CA GLN A 104 6.98 -30.87 -1.71
C GLN A 104 6.28 -29.54 -1.46
N VAL A 105 6.72 -28.53 -2.20
CA VAL A 105 6.14 -27.20 -2.17
C VAL A 105 4.76 -27.22 -2.83
N ILE A 106 3.72 -26.86 -2.07
CA ILE A 106 2.36 -26.67 -2.57
C ILE A 106 2.28 -25.28 -3.19
N THR A 107 2.16 -25.24 -4.51
CA THR A 107 1.99 -24.00 -5.29
C THR A 107 0.52 -23.69 -5.57
N ASP A 108 -0.39 -24.61 -5.23
CA ASP A 108 -1.83 -24.46 -5.44
C ASP A 108 -2.47 -23.57 -4.37
N ARG A 109 -3.32 -22.63 -4.82
CA ARG A 109 -3.96 -21.63 -3.94
C ARG A 109 -4.97 -22.27 -2.97
N HIS A 110 -5.49 -23.46 -3.29
CA HIS A 110 -6.40 -24.21 -2.41
C HIS A 110 -5.66 -25.12 -1.42
N GLY A 111 -4.32 -25.15 -1.45
CA GLY A 111 -3.52 -25.93 -0.51
C GLY A 111 -3.49 -27.44 -0.83
N GLN A 112 -3.78 -27.82 -2.08
CA GLN A 112 -3.76 -29.22 -2.51
C GLN A 112 -2.41 -29.61 -3.13
N CYS A 113 -1.84 -30.73 -2.69
CA CYS A 113 -0.61 -31.26 -3.28
C CYS A 113 -0.91 -32.01 -4.59
N LEU A 114 -0.41 -31.52 -5.72
CA LEU A 114 -0.56 -32.14 -7.05
C LEU A 114 0.14 -33.51 -7.18
N ASN A 115 1.09 -33.82 -6.31
CA ASN A 115 1.87 -35.05 -6.37
C ASN A 115 1.29 -36.18 -5.50
N CYS A 116 0.52 -35.84 -4.46
CA CYS A 116 0.03 -36.83 -3.49
C CYS A 116 -1.46 -37.11 -3.58
N GLU A 117 -2.23 -36.40 -4.43
CA GLU A 117 -3.67 -36.58 -4.68
C GLU A 117 -4.59 -36.71 -3.44
N TYR A 118 -4.09 -36.44 -2.23
CA TYR A 118 -4.83 -36.54 -0.97
C TYR A 118 -4.82 -35.23 -0.16
N GLU A 119 -6.04 -34.89 0.23
CA GLU A 119 -6.60 -33.96 1.21
C GLU A 119 -5.81 -32.76 1.77
N ASN A 120 -6.37 -31.58 1.47
CA ASN A 120 -6.38 -30.31 2.19
C ASN A 120 -5.45 -30.19 3.40
N ALA A 121 -4.40 -29.38 3.25
CA ALA A 121 -3.51 -28.95 4.33
C ALA A 121 -4.16 -28.00 5.37
N TYR A 122 -5.49 -27.98 5.50
CA TYR A 122 -6.29 -27.08 6.34
C TYR A 122 -7.02 -27.76 7.52
N GLN A 123 -6.71 -29.01 7.86
CA GLN A 123 -7.23 -29.65 9.08
C GLN A 123 -6.23 -29.55 10.24
#